data_AF-A0A931SPT5-F1
#
_entry.id   AF-A0A931SPT5-F1
#
_cell.length_a   1.000
_cell.length_b   1.000
_cell.length_c   1.000
_cell.angle_alpha   90.00
_cell.angle_beta   90.00
_cell.angle_gamma   90.00
#
_symmetry.space_group_name_H-M   'P 1'
#
loop_
_entity.id
_entity.type
_entity.pdbx_description
1 polymer ?
#
loop_
_entity_poly.entity_id
_entity_poly.type
_entity_poly.pdbx_seq_one_letter_code
_entity_poly.pdbx_strand_id
1 'polypeptide(L)'
;MERSREVWERPGGRLAERELADLFRAYFNNRMMVLLMMIEHPEISREVLSLERQKFFLNDLYHHFLPSRCASKYRRAFEWLFHFLEVFPDVTPRRIYQALKMVGWIYEGFGMEPPRRMEAARLEREGLGGRRHAEKKTDR
;
A
#
# COMPACT_ATOMS: atom_id res chain seq x y z
N MET A 1 -50.25 -33.84 1.87
CA MET A 1 -49.89 -32.58 1.17
C MET A 1 -48.51 -32.17 1.65
N GLU A 2 -47.47 -32.70 1.03
CA GLU A 2 -46.07 -32.34 1.26
C GLU A 2 -45.79 -30.97 0.63
N ARG A 3 -45.30 -30.02 1.42
CA ARG A 3 -44.75 -28.77 0.89
C ARG A 3 -43.34 -29.07 0.39
N SER A 4 -43.18 -29.14 -0.93
CA SER A 4 -41.89 -29.10 -1.60
C SER A 4 -41.10 -27.89 -1.11
N ARG A 5 -40.01 -28.16 -0.38
CA ARG A 5 -38.96 -27.18 -0.14
C ARG A 5 -38.15 -27.07 -1.43
N GLU A 6 -38.49 -26.09 -2.26
CA GLU A 6 -37.56 -25.61 -3.29
C GLU A 6 -36.33 -25.02 -2.60
N VAL A 7 -35.26 -25.81 -2.60
CA VAL A 7 -33.92 -25.34 -2.26
C VAL A 7 -33.46 -24.50 -3.45
N TRP A 8 -33.56 -23.17 -3.30
CA TRP A 8 -32.96 -22.22 -4.23
C TRP A 8 -31.43 -22.25 -4.07
N GLU A 9 -30.76 -23.20 -4.72
CA GLU A 9 -29.33 -23.08 -4.99
C GLU A 9 -29.15 -21.92 -5.99
N ARG A 10 -28.82 -20.72 -5.50
CA ARG A 10 -28.49 -19.59 -6.37
C ARG A 10 -27.17 -19.87 -7.09
N PRO A 11 -27.15 -20.09 -8.42
CA PRO A 11 -25.92 -20.26 -9.17
C PRO A 11 -25.37 -18.85 -9.44
N GLY A 12 -24.68 -18.26 -8.46
CA GLY A 12 -24.18 -16.88 -8.59
C GLY A 12 -23.08 -16.45 -7.62
N GLY A 13 -22.84 -17.19 -6.52
CA GLY A 13 -21.91 -16.75 -5.47
C GLY A 13 -20.47 -16.50 -5.95
N ARG A 14 -19.90 -17.44 -6.72
CA ARG A 14 -18.47 -17.37 -7.12
C ARG A 14 -18.15 -16.34 -8.21
N LEU A 15 -19.11 -16.01 -9.08
CA LEU A 15 -18.92 -14.96 -10.09
C LEU A 15 -18.98 -13.58 -9.43
N ALA A 16 -19.96 -13.36 -8.54
CA ALA A 16 -20.08 -12.13 -7.77
C ALA A 16 -18.87 -11.89 -6.84
N GLU A 17 -18.33 -12.94 -6.21
CA GLU A 17 -17.12 -12.85 -5.38
C GLU A 17 -15.89 -12.39 -6.19
N ARG A 18 -15.71 -12.89 -7.42
CA ARG A 18 -14.61 -12.46 -8.29
C ARG A 18 -14.75 -11.01 -8.73
N GLU A 19 -15.95 -10.60 -9.13
CA GLU A 19 -16.24 -9.22 -9.50
C GLU A 19 -15.98 -8.25 -8.34
N LEU A 20 -16.40 -8.61 -7.12
CA LEU A 20 -16.13 -7.82 -5.91
C LEU A 20 -14.63 -7.75 -5.60
N ALA A 21 -13.89 -8.84 -5.77
CA ALA A 21 -12.44 -8.85 -5.58
C ALA A 21 -11.73 -7.94 -6.59
N ASP A 22 -12.16 -7.94 -7.85
CA ASP A 22 -11.59 -7.08 -8.89
C ASP A 22 -11.94 -5.60 -8.69
N LEU A 23 -13.18 -5.30 -8.27
CA LEU A 23 -13.59 -3.95 -7.87
C LEU A 23 -12.77 -3.44 -6.69
N PHE A 24 -12.58 -4.27 -5.66
CA PHE A 24 -11.73 -3.94 -4.53
C PHE A 24 -10.28 -3.69 -4.97
N ARG A 25 -9.72 -4.55 -5.82
CA ARG A 25 -8.36 -4.38 -6.33
C ARG A 25 -8.21 -3.07 -7.10
N ALA A 26 -9.18 -2.72 -7.96
CA ALA A 26 -9.16 -1.46 -8.69
C ALA A 26 -9.27 -0.25 -7.76
N TYR A 27 -10.20 -0.28 -6.79
CA TYR A 27 -10.35 0.76 -5.77
C TYR A 27 -9.08 0.94 -4.95
N PHE A 28 -8.52 -0.16 -4.43
CA PHE A 28 -7.30 -0.19 -3.65
C PHE A 28 -6.14 0.42 -4.43
N ASN A 29 -5.91 -0.06 -5.66
CA ASN A 29 -4.82 0.44 -6.50
C ASN A 29 -4.98 1.94 -6.79
N ASN A 30 -6.19 2.40 -7.14
CA ASN A 30 -6.42 3.81 -7.41
C ASN A 30 -6.10 4.69 -6.19
N ARG A 31 -6.52 4.27 -5.00
CA ARG A 31 -6.28 5.02 -3.76
C ARG A 31 -4.80 4.99 -3.34
N MET A 32 -4.18 3.83 -3.41
CA MET A 32 -2.74 3.67 -3.16
C MET A 32 -1.90 4.48 -4.15
N MET A 33 -2.34 4.59 -5.41
CA MET A 33 -1.62 5.40 -6.40
C MET A 33 -1.64 6.88 -6.06
N VAL A 34 -2.77 7.39 -5.60
CA VAL A 34 -2.86 8.79 -5.13
C VAL A 34 -1.93 8.98 -3.93
N LEU A 35 -1.93 8.08 -2.96
CA LEU A 35 -1.01 8.14 -1.82
C LEU A 35 0.46 8.11 -2.26
N LEU A 36 0.81 7.26 -3.23
CA LEU A 36 2.17 7.18 -3.77
C LEU A 36 2.58 8.47 -4.46
N MET A 37 1.73 9.03 -5.33
CA MET A 37 1.99 10.32 -5.96
C MET A 37 2.18 11.42 -4.91
N MET A 38 1.42 11.36 -3.80
CA MET A 38 1.60 12.31 -2.72
C MET A 38 2.96 12.20 -2.06
N ILE A 39 3.38 10.99 -1.75
CA ILE A 39 4.67 10.72 -1.13
C ILE A 39 5.84 11.11 -2.06
N GLU A 40 5.72 10.82 -3.35
CA GLU A 40 6.77 11.06 -4.36
C GLU A 40 6.88 12.55 -4.75
N HIS A 41 5.78 13.30 -4.70
CA HIS A 41 5.71 14.71 -5.09
C HIS A 41 5.05 15.58 -4.00
N PRO A 42 5.69 15.78 -2.84
CA PRO A 42 5.12 16.57 -1.75
C PRO A 42 4.77 18.01 -2.14
N GLU A 43 5.53 18.60 -3.06
CA GLU A 43 5.36 19.95 -3.56
C GLU A 43 4.05 20.14 -4.33
N ILE A 44 3.64 19.17 -5.14
CA ILE A 44 2.38 19.19 -5.91
C ILE A 44 1.18 18.93 -4.99
N SER A 45 1.41 18.11 -3.97
CA SER A 45 0.35 17.62 -3.08
C SER A 45 -0.18 18.65 -2.10
N ARG A 46 0.57 19.74 -1.88
CA ARG A 46 0.14 20.88 -1.06
C ARG A 46 -1.17 21.51 -1.52
N GLU A 47 -1.45 21.46 -2.82
CA GLU A 47 -2.52 22.27 -3.43
C GLU A 47 -3.70 21.42 -3.95
N VAL A 48 -3.47 20.13 -4.25
CA VAL A 48 -4.39 19.37 -5.11
C VAL A 48 -5.06 18.18 -4.41
N LEU A 49 -4.44 17.58 -3.38
CA LEU A 49 -4.86 16.28 -2.86
C LEU A 49 -5.25 16.34 -1.37
N SER A 50 -6.44 15.84 -1.04
CA SER A 50 -6.95 15.85 0.33
C SER A 50 -6.24 14.80 1.19
N LEU A 51 -5.39 15.27 2.11
CA LEU A 51 -4.73 14.44 3.14
C LEU A 51 -5.73 13.67 3.99
N GLU A 52 -6.82 14.31 4.40
CA GLU A 52 -7.87 13.69 5.21
C GLU A 52 -8.50 12.49 4.48
N ARG A 53 -8.74 12.58 3.17
CA ARG A 53 -9.24 11.43 2.39
C ARG A 53 -8.27 10.25 2.40
N GLN A 54 -6.97 10.50 2.41
CA GLN A 54 -5.97 9.42 2.50
C GLN A 54 -5.90 8.81 3.89
N LYS A 55 -6.02 9.62 4.93
CA LYS A 55 -6.12 9.14 6.32
C LYS A 55 -7.34 8.25 6.48
N PHE A 56 -8.53 8.68 6.03
CA PHE A 56 -9.74 7.85 6.07
C PHE A 56 -9.57 6.55 5.29
N PHE A 57 -9.01 6.61 4.09
CA PHE A 57 -8.74 5.41 3.29
C PHE A 57 -7.82 4.41 4.03
N LEU A 58 -6.72 4.87 4.63
CA LEU A 58 -5.84 4.01 5.43
C LEU A 58 -6.56 3.44 6.65
N ASN A 59 -7.45 4.22 7.27
CA ASN A 59 -8.27 3.79 8.40
C ASN A 59 -9.19 2.64 7.98
N ASP A 60 -9.91 2.83 6.89
CA ASP A 60 -10.86 1.85 6.36
C ASP A 60 -10.14 0.55 6.01
N LEU A 61 -8.99 0.64 5.32
CA LEU A 61 -8.19 -0.54 5.00
C LEU A 61 -7.79 -1.31 6.25
N TYR A 62 -7.30 -0.60 7.28
CA TYR A 62 -6.83 -1.24 8.51
C TYR A 62 -7.98 -1.89 9.30
N HIS A 63 -9.11 -1.21 9.43
CA HIS A 63 -10.22 -1.66 10.28
C HIS A 63 -11.22 -2.59 9.60
N HIS A 64 -11.39 -2.49 8.28
CA HIS A 64 -12.46 -3.18 7.57
C HIS A 64 -11.97 -4.19 6.54
N PHE A 65 -10.79 -3.98 5.95
CA PHE A 65 -10.34 -4.82 4.82
C PHE A 65 -9.13 -5.71 5.15
N LEU A 66 -8.31 -5.34 6.13
CA LEU A 66 -7.11 -6.09 6.48
C LEU A 66 -7.50 -7.43 7.14
N PRO A 67 -7.11 -8.59 6.56
CA PRO A 67 -7.43 -9.87 7.16
C PRO A 67 -6.85 -10.00 8.58
N SER A 68 -7.66 -10.41 9.55
CA SER A 68 -7.25 -10.48 10.97
C SER A 68 -5.99 -11.32 11.19
N ARG A 69 -5.78 -12.35 10.36
CA ARG A 69 -4.60 -13.23 10.37
C ARG A 69 -3.27 -12.51 10.10
N CYS A 70 -3.29 -11.40 9.36
CA CYS A 70 -2.09 -10.64 9.01
C CYS A 70 -2.07 -9.23 9.62
N ALA A 71 -3.15 -8.82 10.30
CA ALA A 71 -3.27 -7.51 10.89
C ALA A 71 -2.10 -7.15 11.82
N SER A 72 -1.66 -8.07 12.68
CA SER A 72 -0.53 -7.83 13.59
C SER A 72 0.81 -7.58 12.86
N LYS A 73 1.04 -8.27 11.73
CA LYS A 73 2.27 -8.12 10.93
C LYS A 73 2.34 -6.76 10.26
N TYR A 74 1.21 -6.28 9.71
CA TYR A 74 1.18 -5.07 8.89
C TYR A 74 0.67 -3.82 9.63
N ARG A 75 0.16 -3.96 10.86
CA ARG A 75 -0.31 -2.85 11.71
C ARG A 75 0.69 -1.68 11.77
N ARG A 76 1.97 -1.99 11.96
CA ARG A 76 3.03 -0.97 12.04
C ARG A 76 3.15 -0.14 10.77
N ALA A 77 2.81 -0.69 9.60
CA ALA A 77 2.83 0.05 8.33
C ALA A 77 1.74 1.13 8.31
N PHE A 78 0.53 0.77 8.74
CA PHE A 78 -0.60 1.70 8.83
C PHE A 78 -0.34 2.80 9.86
N GLU A 79 0.03 2.44 11.10
CA GLU A 79 0.34 3.41 12.16
C GLU A 79 1.44 4.39 11.72
N TRP A 80 2.49 3.86 11.09
CA TRP A 80 3.58 4.70 10.61
C TRP A 80 3.13 5.66 9.50
N LEU A 81 2.31 5.21 8.54
CA LEU A 81 1.78 6.05 7.48
C LEU A 81 0.80 7.11 8.00
N PHE A 82 0.00 6.80 9.02
CA PHE A 82 -0.83 7.79 9.70
C PHE A 82 0.02 8.92 10.27
N HIS A 83 1.04 8.60 11.07
CA HIS A 83 1.95 9.60 11.64
C HIS A 83 2.79 10.33 10.58
N PHE A 84 3.03 9.70 9.44
CA PHE A 84 3.64 10.38 8.30
C PHE A 84 2.71 11.43 7.71
N LEU A 85 1.43 11.11 7.51
CA LEU A 85 0.44 12.05 6.97
C LEU A 85 0.09 13.19 7.92
N GLU A 86 0.31 13.04 9.23
CA GLU A 86 0.14 14.12 10.22
C GLU A 86 1.14 15.27 10.06
N VAL A 87 2.36 14.96 9.59
CA VAL A 87 3.42 15.95 9.41
C VAL A 87 3.69 16.26 7.94
N PHE A 88 2.98 15.60 7.03
CA PHE A 88 3.09 15.84 5.60
C PHE A 88 2.50 17.23 5.28
N PRO A 89 3.12 18.02 4.38
CA PRO A 89 4.22 17.69 3.44
C PRO A 89 5.63 17.96 3.99
N ASP A 90 5.77 18.38 5.25
CA ASP A 90 7.06 18.82 5.81
C ASP A 90 7.88 17.62 6.30
N VAL A 91 8.32 16.79 5.35
CA VAL A 91 8.98 15.50 5.59
C VAL A 91 10.36 15.44 4.95
N THR A 92 11.29 14.77 5.63
CA THR A 92 12.65 14.55 5.10
C THR A 92 12.66 13.47 4.01
N PRO A 93 13.66 13.46 3.10
CA PRO A 93 13.82 12.40 2.10
C PRO A 93 13.87 10.99 2.71
N ARG A 94 14.42 10.86 3.93
CA ARG A 94 14.43 9.60 4.67
C ARG A 94 13.02 9.15 5.07
N ARG A 95 12.16 10.07 5.50
CA ARG A 95 10.75 9.76 5.82
C ARG A 95 9.97 9.41 4.57
N ILE A 96 10.18 10.11 3.45
CA ILE A 96 9.59 9.76 2.14
C ILE A 96 9.93 8.31 1.78
N TYR A 97 11.22 7.94 1.83
CA TYR A 97 11.65 6.57 1.55
C TYR A 97 11.00 5.54 2.47
N GLN A 98 10.92 5.84 3.77
CA GLN A 98 10.27 4.96 4.72
C GLN A 98 8.77 4.81 4.43
N ALA A 99 8.09 5.88 4.01
CA ALA A 99 6.68 5.85 3.61
C ALA A 99 6.47 4.91 2.42
N LEU A 100 7.32 5.00 1.39
CA LEU A 100 7.29 4.08 0.25
C LEU A 100 7.46 2.62 0.70
N LYS A 101 8.35 2.35 1.66
CA LYS A 101 8.50 1.01 2.23
C LYS A 101 7.23 0.52 2.93
N MET A 102 6.57 1.39 3.71
CA MET A 102 5.32 1.04 4.38
C MET A 102 4.19 0.78 3.38
N VAL A 103 4.12 1.56 2.28
CA VAL A 103 3.19 1.29 1.17
C VAL A 103 3.43 -0.11 0.59
N GLY A 104 4.69 -0.48 0.34
CA GLY A 104 5.02 -1.83 -0.15
C GLY A 104 4.55 -2.94 0.80
N TRP A 105 4.64 -2.71 2.12
CA TRP A 105 4.13 -3.65 3.12
C TRP A 105 2.60 -3.76 3.12
N ILE A 106 1.88 -2.68 2.84
CA ILE A 106 0.42 -2.72 2.70
C ILE A 106 0.04 -3.56 1.47
N TYR A 107 0.70 -3.34 0.32
CA TYR A 107 0.51 -4.19 -0.87
C TYR A 107 0.72 -5.68 -0.56
N GLU A 108 1.83 -6.01 0.12
CA GLU A 108 2.11 -7.38 0.57
C GLU A 108 1.00 -7.94 1.48
N GLY A 109 0.48 -7.13 2.41
CA GLY A 109 -0.57 -7.55 3.33
C GLY A 109 -1.91 -7.88 2.68
N PHE A 110 -2.18 -7.30 1.50
CA PHE A 110 -3.33 -7.63 0.68
C PHE A 110 -3.02 -8.67 -0.42
N GLY A 111 -1.80 -9.22 -0.46
CA GLY A 111 -1.38 -10.19 -1.49
C GLY A 111 -1.36 -9.58 -2.89
N MET A 112 -1.07 -8.28 -2.99
CA MET A 112 -1.01 -7.54 -4.24
C MET A 112 0.43 -7.11 -4.55
N GLU A 113 0.75 -7.00 -5.83
CA GLU A 113 2.05 -6.50 -6.27
C GLU A 113 2.07 -4.97 -6.24
N PRO A 114 3.13 -4.35 -5.67
CA PRO A 114 3.29 -2.91 -5.75
C PRO A 114 3.56 -2.47 -7.20
N PRO A 115 3.27 -1.22 -7.55
CA PRO A 115 3.60 -0.67 -8.86
C PRO A 115 5.10 -0.81 -9.16
N ARG A 116 5.45 -1.22 -10.39
CA ARG A 116 6.86 -1.42 -10.84
C ARG A 116 7.78 -0.23 -10.56
N ARG A 117 7.24 0.99 -10.54
CA ARG A 117 8.03 2.20 -10.22
C ARG A 117 8.60 2.18 -8.80
N MET A 118 7.94 1.49 -7.86
CA MET A 118 8.48 1.25 -6.52
C MET A 118 9.59 0.20 -6.52
N GLU A 119 9.56 -0.77 -7.44
CA GLU A 119 10.60 -1.77 -7.59
C GLU A 119 11.90 -1.16 -8.11
N ALA A 120 11.83 -0.18 -9.02
CA ALA A 120 13.02 0.56 -9.49
C ALA A 120 13.73 1.28 -8.33
N ALA A 121 12.99 1.98 -7.46
CA ALA A 121 13.54 2.64 -6.28
C ALA A 121 14.13 1.64 -5.26
N ARG A 122 13.64 0.39 -5.24
CA ARG A 122 14.18 -0.71 -4.42
C ARG A 122 15.48 -1.27 -5.02
N LEU A 123 15.50 -1.52 -6.33
CA LEU A 123 16.63 -2.09 -7.08
C LEU A 123 17.82 -1.12 -7.19
N GLU A 124 17.59 0.19 -7.34
CA GLU A 124 18.65 1.20 -7.34
C GLU A 124 19.49 1.16 -6.05
N ARG A 125 18.89 0.78 -4.91
CA ARG A 125 19.64 0.60 -3.64
C ARG A 125 20.33 -0.74 -3.51
N GLU A 126 19.72 -1.81 -4.01
CA GLU A 126 20.39 -3.12 -4.06
C GLU A 126 21.63 -3.04 -4.97
N GLY A 127 21.59 -2.21 -6.03
CA GLY A 127 22.74 -1.89 -6.88
C GLY A 127 23.74 -0.88 -6.30
N LEU A 128 23.31 0.12 -5.52
CA LEU A 128 24.19 1.12 -4.88
C LEU A 128 24.84 0.65 -3.56
N GLY A 129 24.37 -0.47 -3.00
CA GLY A 129 25.00 -1.13 -1.84
C GLY A 129 26.31 -1.85 -2.15
N GLY A 130 26.57 -2.19 -3.42
CA GLY A 130 27.75 -2.96 -3.85
C GLY A 130 29.01 -2.13 -4.14
N ARG A 131 28.93 -0.79 -4.23
CA ARG A 131 30.06 0.06 -4.68
C ARG A 131 30.69 0.93 -3.59
N ARG A 132 30.55 0.58 -2.31
CA ARG A 132 31.20 1.33 -1.20
C ARG A 132 32.36 0.61 -0.51
N HIS A 133 32.87 -0.50 -1.07
CA HIS A 133 33.99 -1.25 -0.49
C HIS A 133 35.27 -1.32 -1.33
N ALA A 134 35.33 -0.67 -2.49
CA ALA A 134 36.49 -0.73 -3.38
C ALA A 134 37.19 0.63 -3.53
N GLU A 135 37.48 1.33 -2.43
CA GLU A 135 38.32 2.54 -2.52
C GLU A 135 39.02 2.89 -1.21
N LYS A 136 39.65 1.91 -0.55
CA LYS A 136 40.70 2.17 0.45
C LYS A 136 41.66 0.98 0.49
N LYS A 137 42.67 0.98 -0.38
CA LYS A 137 44.01 0.38 -0.18
C LYS A 137 44.76 0.33 -1.51
N THR A 138 45.42 1.42 -1.88
CA THR A 138 46.79 1.37 -2.39
C THR A 138 47.35 2.78 -2.29
N ASP A 139 48.01 3.06 -1.16
CA ASP A 139 49.03 4.10 -1.08
C ASP A 139 49.97 3.69 0.04
N ARG A 140 51.03 2.98 -0.35
CA ARG A 140 52.36 2.89 0.26
C ARG A 140 53.20 1.82 -0.45
#